data_AF-A0A1Y5DQM2-F1
#
_entry.id   AF-A0A1Y5DQM2-F1
#
_cell.length_a   1.000
_cell.length_b   1.000
_cell.length_c   1.000
_cell.angle_alpha   90.00
_cell.angle_beta   90.00
_cell.angle_gamma   90.00
#
_symmetry.space_group_name_H-M   'P 1'
#
loop_
_entity.id
_entity.type
_entity.pdbx_description
1 polymer ?
#
loop_
_entity_poly.entity_id
_entity_poly.type
_entity_poly.pdbx_seq_one_letter_code
_entity_poly.pdbx_strand_id
1 'polypeptide(L)'
;MIYVEEKDFNRQIELLSYISSGKDLNVCAWLYPESDALKLAGSDVIENNISLIPVTTYENGFIPKCTAPVKASIDSINLFSAAFNELKKHCDSLALYKNNESSWLVATIGHEGMCLVQDDSLLSNLIQAGFSAKAEAPEWW
;
A
#
# COMPACT_ATOMS: atom_id res chain seq x y z
N MET A 1 2.01 14.86 4.28
CA MET A 1 2.39 13.44 4.13
C MET A 1 3.16 13.02 5.36
N ILE A 2 2.81 11.88 5.93
CA ILE A 2 3.48 11.24 7.08
C ILE A 2 4.29 10.07 6.56
N TYR A 3 5.48 9.89 7.12
CA TYR A 3 6.41 8.81 6.85
C TYR A 3 6.43 7.87 8.06
N VAL A 4 6.15 6.58 7.83
CA VAL A 4 6.04 5.57 8.88
C VAL A 4 7.08 4.47 8.65
N GLU A 5 8.17 4.49 9.43
CA GLU A 5 9.29 3.55 9.25
C GLU A 5 8.99 2.21 9.95
N GLU A 6 8.61 1.19 9.17
CA GLU A 6 8.26 -0.14 9.66
C GLU A 6 8.92 -1.19 8.75
N LYS A 7 10.10 -1.69 9.16
CA LYS A 7 10.87 -2.68 8.38
C LYS A 7 10.23 -4.08 8.39
N ASP A 8 9.39 -4.36 9.38
CA ASP A 8 8.62 -5.60 9.44
C ASP A 8 7.38 -5.47 8.55
N PHE A 9 7.28 -6.34 7.56
CA PHE A 9 6.12 -6.40 6.68
C PHE A 9 4.81 -6.57 7.45
N ASN A 10 4.79 -7.36 8.52
CA ASN A 10 3.58 -7.55 9.32
C ASN A 10 3.12 -6.23 9.97
N ARG A 11 4.06 -5.37 10.37
CA ARG A 11 3.76 -4.05 10.92
C ARG A 11 3.22 -3.09 9.85
N GLN A 12 3.72 -3.19 8.61
CA GLN A 12 3.15 -2.44 7.49
C GLN A 12 1.71 -2.87 7.20
N ILE A 13 1.43 -4.18 7.24
CA ILE A 13 0.07 -4.73 7.07
C ILE A 13 -0.84 -4.33 8.24
N GLU A 14 -0.32 -4.33 9.47
CA GLU A 14 -1.05 -3.85 10.66
C GLU A 14 -1.44 -2.38 10.49
N LEU A 15 -0.56 -1.53 9.94
CA LEU A 15 -0.89 -0.14 9.63
C LEU A 15 -2.07 -0.03 8.65
N LEU A 16 -2.06 -0.82 7.56
CA LEU A 16 -3.17 -0.83 6.61
C LEU A 16 -4.48 -1.23 7.30
N SER A 17 -4.44 -2.28 8.14
CA SER A 17 -5.59 -2.74 8.92
C SER A 17 -6.08 -1.68 9.90
N TYR A 18 -5.17 -0.99 10.58
CA TYR A 18 -5.48 0.08 11.52
C TYR A 18 -6.20 1.24 10.83
N ILE A 19 -5.69 1.67 9.67
CA ILE A 19 -6.25 2.82 8.97
C ILE A 19 -7.57 2.47 8.27
N SER A 20 -7.72 1.25 7.74
CA SER A 20 -8.95 0.81 7.07
C SER A 20 -10.08 0.47 8.02
N SER A 21 -9.79 0.20 9.30
CA SER A 21 -10.78 -0.16 10.31
C SER A 21 -11.92 0.87 10.38
N GLY A 22 -13.15 0.39 10.15
CA GLY A 22 -14.36 1.21 10.18
C GLY A 22 -14.53 2.18 9.00
N LYS A 23 -13.68 2.11 7.97
CA LYS A 23 -13.75 2.95 6.77
C LYS A 23 -14.11 2.14 5.53
N ASP A 24 -14.74 2.81 4.58
CA ASP A 24 -15.09 2.23 3.29
C ASP A 24 -13.95 2.51 2.28
N LEU A 25 -12.90 1.68 2.38
CA LEU A 25 -11.70 1.76 1.55
C LEU A 25 -11.56 0.48 0.70
N ASN A 26 -10.82 0.61 -0.39
CA ASN A 26 -10.30 -0.52 -1.16
C ASN A 26 -8.80 -0.62 -1.00
N VAL A 27 -8.27 -1.83 -1.17
CA VAL A 27 -6.84 -2.13 -1.23
C VAL A 27 -6.50 -2.73 -2.58
N CYS A 28 -5.33 -2.37 -3.12
CA CYS A 28 -4.71 -3.09 -4.23
C CYS A 28 -3.19 -3.18 -4.05
N ALA A 29 -2.58 -4.14 -4.74
CA ALA A 29 -1.15 -4.29 -4.87
C ALA A 29 -0.70 -3.73 -6.23
N TRP A 30 0.25 -2.81 -6.23
CA TRP A 30 0.96 -2.34 -7.40
C TRP A 30 2.15 -3.23 -7.69
N LEU A 31 2.31 -3.61 -8.95
CA LEU A 31 3.37 -4.52 -9.36
C LEU A 31 4.61 -3.76 -9.81
N TYR A 32 5.78 -4.39 -9.65
CA TYR A 32 6.98 -3.94 -10.36
C TYR A 32 6.80 -4.05 -11.88
N PRO A 33 7.45 -3.18 -12.68
CA PRO A 33 7.30 -3.18 -14.13
C PRO A 33 7.67 -4.50 -14.82
N GLU A 34 8.67 -5.20 -14.28
CA GLU A 34 9.17 -6.47 -14.80
C GLU A 34 8.34 -7.68 -14.37
N SER A 35 7.34 -7.49 -13.50
CA SER A 35 6.52 -8.59 -13.00
C SER A 35 5.55 -9.11 -14.07
N ASP A 36 5.58 -10.42 -14.29
CA ASP A 36 4.69 -11.15 -15.20
C ASP A 36 3.53 -11.86 -14.47
N ALA A 37 3.36 -11.60 -13.17
CA ALA A 37 2.33 -12.23 -12.36
C ALA A 37 0.93 -11.89 -12.87
N LEU A 38 0.08 -12.92 -13.04
CA LEU A 38 -1.30 -12.77 -13.46
C LEU A 38 -2.28 -12.70 -12.28
N LYS A 39 -1.84 -13.11 -11.10
CA LYS A 39 -2.56 -13.02 -9.83
C LYS A 39 -1.57 -12.69 -8.72
N LEU A 40 -2.04 -12.01 -7.66
CA LEU A 40 -1.32 -11.81 -6.41
C LEU A 40 -2.32 -11.87 -5.25
N ALA A 41 -1.97 -12.58 -4.18
CA ALA A 41 -2.83 -12.72 -2.99
C ALA A 41 -4.27 -13.21 -3.31
N GLY A 42 -4.42 -14.00 -4.37
CA GLY A 42 -5.72 -14.50 -4.85
C GLY A 42 -6.52 -13.51 -5.73
N SER A 43 -6.05 -12.28 -5.92
CA SER A 43 -6.66 -11.28 -6.79
C SER A 43 -6.04 -11.29 -8.19
N ASP A 44 -6.87 -11.07 -9.22
CA ASP A 44 -6.39 -10.96 -10.60
C ASP A 44 -5.59 -9.66 -10.80
N VAL A 45 -4.51 -9.75 -11.56
CA VAL A 45 -3.74 -8.58 -12.02
C VAL A 45 -4.39 -8.01 -13.26
N ILE A 46 -4.56 -6.69 -13.26
CA ILE A 46 -5.20 -5.92 -14.32
C ILE A 46 -4.28 -4.79 -14.80
N GLU A 47 -4.46 -4.37 -16.04
CA GLU A 47 -3.95 -3.07 -16.50
C GLU A 47 -4.66 -1.94 -15.75
N ASN A 48 -3.96 -0.85 -15.47
CA ASN A 48 -4.52 0.31 -14.75
C ASN A 48 -5.47 1.16 -15.61
N ASN A 49 -6.49 0.54 -16.20
CA ASN A 49 -7.54 1.20 -16.96
C ASN A 49 -8.58 1.88 -16.04
N ILE A 50 -8.48 1.65 -14.73
CA ILE A 50 -9.37 2.16 -13.69
C ILE A 50 -8.95 3.55 -13.18
N SER A 51 -7.90 4.15 -13.74
CA SER A 51 -7.42 5.51 -13.43
C SER A 51 -7.01 5.71 -11.97
N LEU A 52 -6.54 4.67 -11.28
CA LEU A 52 -5.90 4.84 -9.97
C LEU A 52 -4.50 5.41 -10.15
N ILE A 53 -4.09 6.27 -9.23
CA ILE A 53 -2.74 6.85 -9.22
C ILE A 53 -1.81 5.86 -8.50
N PRO A 54 -0.75 5.36 -9.17
CA PRO A 54 0.23 4.50 -8.52
C PRO A 54 1.04 5.28 -7.48
N VAL A 55 1.58 4.56 -6.51
CA VAL A 55 2.42 5.15 -5.47
C VAL A 55 3.76 5.60 -6.06
N THR A 56 4.36 4.73 -6.88
CA THR A 56 5.65 4.95 -7.54
C THR A 56 5.44 5.44 -8.96
N THR A 57 6.19 6.48 -9.34
CA THR A 57 6.28 6.95 -10.74
C THR A 57 7.63 6.52 -11.31
N TYR A 58 7.62 5.80 -12.43
CA TYR A 58 8.83 5.35 -13.11
C TYR A 58 9.31 6.39 -14.13
N GLU A 59 10.64 6.58 -14.24
CA GLU A 59 11.26 7.63 -15.05
C GLU A 59 10.87 7.58 -16.54
N ASN A 60 10.55 6.39 -17.06
CA ASN A 60 10.16 6.17 -18.44
C ASN A 60 8.65 6.41 -18.71
N GLY A 61 7.89 6.88 -17.71
CA GLY A 61 6.44 7.07 -17.80
C GLY A 61 5.66 5.75 -17.83
N PHE A 62 6.28 4.63 -17.46
CA PHE A 62 5.60 3.34 -17.37
C PHE A 62 4.49 3.38 -16.33
N ILE A 63 3.32 2.86 -16.70
CA ILE A 63 2.17 2.73 -15.81
C ILE A 63 2.15 1.29 -15.29
N PRO A 64 2.38 1.06 -13.98
CA PRO A 64 2.38 -0.28 -13.44
C PRO A 64 1.00 -0.93 -13.48
N LYS A 65 0.99 -2.26 -13.56
CA LYS A 65 -0.20 -3.06 -13.33
C LYS A 65 -0.52 -3.10 -11.84
N CYS A 66 -1.77 -3.40 -11.52
CA CYS A 66 -2.18 -3.63 -10.14
C CYS A 66 -3.13 -4.82 -10.03
N THR A 67 -3.32 -5.35 -8.83
CA THR A 67 -4.45 -6.24 -8.58
C THR A 67 -5.75 -5.48 -8.71
N ALA A 68 -6.82 -6.17 -9.14
CA ALA A 68 -8.17 -5.63 -9.04
C ALA A 68 -8.44 -5.14 -7.61
N PRO A 69 -8.91 -3.90 -7.41
CA PRO A 69 -9.19 -3.39 -6.07
C PRO A 69 -10.23 -4.24 -5.37
N VAL A 70 -9.95 -4.60 -4.13
CA VAL A 70 -10.89 -5.32 -3.25
C VAL A 70 -11.18 -4.47 -2.03
N LYS A 71 -12.37 -4.61 -1.44
CA LYS A 71 -12.72 -3.92 -0.20
C LYS A 71 -11.70 -4.26 0.88
N ALA A 72 -11.15 -3.25 1.54
CA ALA A 72 -10.14 -3.36 2.60
C ALA A 72 -10.75 -3.85 3.92
N SER A 73 -11.24 -5.10 3.94
CA SER A 73 -11.64 -5.81 5.16
C SER A 73 -10.45 -6.49 5.82
N ILE A 74 -10.60 -6.88 7.09
CA ILE A 74 -9.62 -7.71 7.82
C ILE A 74 -9.27 -8.96 6.99
N ASP A 75 -10.27 -9.65 6.42
CA ASP A 75 -10.03 -10.85 5.62
C ASP A 75 -9.20 -10.56 4.37
N SER A 76 -9.51 -9.50 3.64
CA SER A 76 -8.74 -9.13 2.43
C SER A 76 -7.31 -8.75 2.77
N ILE A 77 -7.08 -8.00 3.85
CA ILE A 77 -5.75 -7.58 4.27
C ILE A 77 -4.94 -8.78 4.76
N ASN A 78 -5.59 -9.73 5.45
CA ASN A 78 -4.96 -10.98 5.84
C ASN A 78 -4.53 -11.84 4.63
N LEU A 79 -5.24 -11.78 3.50
CA LEU A 79 -4.80 -12.46 2.27
C LEU A 79 -3.47 -11.88 1.76
N PHE A 80 -3.32 -10.54 1.75
CA PHE A 80 -2.04 -9.91 1.42
C PHE A 80 -0.95 -10.28 2.44
N SER A 81 -1.29 -10.31 3.74
CA SER A 81 -0.36 -10.77 4.78
C SER A 81 0.16 -12.19 4.52
N ALA A 82 -0.74 -13.11 4.19
CA ALA A 82 -0.42 -14.51 3.92
C ALA A 82 0.39 -14.70 2.61
N ALA A 83 0.25 -13.77 1.67
CA ALA A 83 0.95 -13.78 0.39
C ALA A 83 2.34 -13.10 0.43
N PHE A 84 2.93 -12.89 1.62
CA PHE A 84 4.19 -12.14 1.79
C PHE A 84 5.30 -12.51 0.78
N ASN A 85 5.59 -13.81 0.60
CA ASN A 85 6.67 -14.25 -0.29
C ASN A 85 6.41 -13.89 -1.76
N GLU A 86 5.14 -13.92 -2.16
CA GLU A 86 4.70 -13.56 -3.51
C GLU A 86 4.81 -12.04 -3.70
N LEU A 87 4.28 -11.27 -2.75
CA LEU A 87 4.33 -9.81 -2.76
C LEU A 87 5.76 -9.29 -2.76
N LYS A 88 6.65 -9.84 -1.92
CA LYS A 88 8.06 -9.45 -1.89
C LYS A 88 8.74 -9.53 -3.26
N LYS A 89 8.33 -10.47 -4.11
CA LYS A 89 8.93 -10.69 -5.43
C LYS A 89 8.29 -9.84 -6.53
N HIS A 90 7.00 -9.54 -6.40
CA HIS A 90 6.20 -9.02 -7.52
C HIS A 90 5.55 -7.66 -7.25
N CYS A 91 5.47 -7.24 -5.98
CA CYS A 91 4.74 -6.07 -5.52
C CYS A 91 5.71 -4.96 -5.15
N ASP A 92 5.50 -3.80 -5.75
CA ASP A 92 6.13 -2.53 -5.40
C ASP A 92 5.52 -1.97 -4.11
N SER A 93 4.18 -1.85 -4.09
CA SER A 93 3.46 -1.21 -3.00
C SER A 93 2.05 -1.77 -2.81
N LEU A 94 1.56 -1.80 -1.56
CA LEU A 94 0.15 -2.01 -1.24
C LEU A 94 -0.48 -0.66 -0.92
N ALA A 95 -1.59 -0.31 -1.56
CA ALA A 95 -2.20 1.01 -1.39
C ALA A 95 -3.69 0.93 -1.04
N LEU A 96 -4.11 1.80 -0.12
CA LEU A 96 -5.50 2.03 0.24
C LEU A 96 -6.06 3.23 -0.52
N TYR A 97 -7.26 3.07 -1.06
CA TYR A 97 -8.00 4.10 -1.77
C TYR A 97 -9.37 4.28 -1.15
N LYS A 98 -9.85 5.53 -1.12
CA LYS A 98 -11.26 5.78 -0.83
C LYS A 98 -12.11 5.41 -2.04
N ASN A 99 -13.36 5.04 -1.80
CA ASN A 99 -14.30 4.78 -2.88
C ASN A 99 -14.45 6.01 -3.78
N ASN A 100 -14.34 5.80 -5.09
CA ASN A 100 -14.42 6.82 -6.15
C ASN A 100 -13.31 7.87 -6.14
N GLU A 101 -12.21 7.65 -5.40
CA GLU A 101 -11.02 8.50 -5.47
C GLU A 101 -9.89 7.76 -6.20
N SER A 102 -9.15 8.50 -7.03
CA SER A 102 -8.00 7.97 -7.75
C SER A 102 -6.70 8.04 -6.94
N SER A 103 -6.60 8.96 -5.98
CA SER A 103 -5.41 9.09 -5.13
C SER A 103 -5.44 8.06 -3.99
N TRP A 104 -4.27 7.51 -3.69
CA TRP A 104 -4.10 6.65 -2.52
C TRP A 104 -4.13 7.48 -1.23
N LEU A 105 -4.67 6.91 -0.17
CA LEU A 105 -4.68 7.49 1.18
C LEU A 105 -3.45 7.05 1.98
N VAL A 106 -3.12 5.77 1.87
CA VAL A 106 -1.99 5.11 2.53
C VAL A 106 -1.34 4.16 1.54
N ALA A 107 -0.03 4.05 1.59
CA ALA A 107 0.70 3.02 0.88
C ALA A 107 1.78 2.39 1.75
N THR A 108 2.05 1.10 1.54
CA THR A 108 3.28 0.45 2.00
C THR A 108 4.27 0.38 0.83
N ILE A 109 5.55 0.52 1.11
CA ILE A 109 6.66 0.37 0.18
C ILE A 109 7.56 -0.69 0.81
N GLY A 110 7.24 -1.94 0.49
CA GLY A 110 7.73 -3.10 1.24
C GLY A 110 9.26 -3.22 1.25
N HIS A 111 9.88 -2.92 0.11
CA HIS A 111 11.33 -3.01 -0.06
C HIS A 111 12.10 -1.92 0.70
N GLU A 112 11.51 -0.73 0.88
CA GLU A 112 12.11 0.38 1.65
C GLU A 112 11.84 0.28 3.15
N GLY A 113 10.92 -0.60 3.58
CA GLY A 113 10.54 -0.66 4.99
C GLY A 113 9.76 0.58 5.44
N MET A 114 8.96 1.17 4.56
CA MET A 114 8.18 2.35 4.88
C MET A 114 6.72 2.25 4.46
N CYS A 115 5.84 2.93 5.19
CA CYS A 115 4.55 3.37 4.70
C CYS A 115 4.46 4.90 4.57
N LEU A 116 3.65 5.35 3.62
CA LEU A 116 3.29 6.74 3.39
C LEU A 116 1.81 6.95 3.71
N VAL A 117 1.48 8.03 4.42
CA VAL A 117 0.09 8.42 4.70
C VAL A 117 -0.12 9.86 4.25
N GLN A 118 -1.11 10.11 3.38
CA GLN A 118 -1.33 11.46 2.85
C GLN A 118 -1.95 12.41 3.88
N ASP A 119 -2.80 11.88 4.76
CA ASP A 119 -3.53 12.64 5.79
C ASP A 119 -2.63 12.94 7.00
N ASP A 120 -2.15 14.17 7.08
CA ASP A 120 -1.25 14.66 8.14
C ASP A 120 -1.94 14.73 9.52
N SER A 121 -3.27 14.82 9.57
CA SER A 121 -4.05 14.84 10.81
C SER A 121 -3.94 13.52 11.59
N LEU A 122 -3.50 12.43 10.95
CA LEU A 122 -3.36 11.11 11.58
C LEU A 122 -2.07 10.94 12.38
N LEU A 123 -1.12 11.88 12.32
CA LEU A 123 0.22 11.71 12.90
C LEU A 123 0.19 11.33 14.39
N SER A 124 -0.53 12.11 15.20
CA SER A 124 -0.64 11.85 16.64
C SER A 124 -1.29 10.49 16.94
N ASN A 125 -2.29 10.08 16.16
CA ASN A 125 -2.98 8.80 16.32
C ASN A 125 -2.05 7.63 16.00
N LEU A 126 -1.23 7.76 14.95
CA LEU A 126 -0.25 6.75 14.56
C LEU A 126 0.83 6.56 15.62
N ILE A 127 1.37 7.66 16.16
CA ILE A 127 2.35 7.60 17.26
C ILE A 127 1.73 6.95 18.50
N GLN A 128 0.48 7.31 18.85
CA GLN A 128 -0.22 6.70 19.98
C GLN A 128 -0.51 5.22 19.79
N ALA A 129 -0.75 4.78 18.54
CA ALA A 129 -0.88 3.37 18.18
C ALA A 129 0.46 2.61 18.13
N GLY A 130 1.59 3.30 18.38
CA GLY A 130 2.92 2.71 18.47
C GLY A 130 3.67 2.58 17.15
N PHE A 131 3.23 3.27 16.09
CA PHE A 131 3.96 3.32 14.81
C PHE A 131 5.08 4.36 14.84
N SER A 132 6.18 4.07 14.15
CA SER A 132 7.31 5.01 14.00
C SER A 132 7.00 6.08 12.95
N ALA A 133 6.12 7.02 13.28
CA ALA A 133 5.59 8.02 12.34
C ALA A 133 6.22 9.41 12.52
N LYS A 134 6.55 10.08 11.41
CA LYS A 134 7.09 11.46 11.36
C LYS A 134 6.49 12.28 10.23
N ALA A 135 6.46 13.59 10.38
CA ALA A 135 6.02 14.53 9.33
C ALA A 135 7.10 14.79 8.25
N GLU A 136 8.33 14.38 8.53
CA GLU A 136 9.49 14.56 7.67
C GLU A 136 10.01 13.20 7.20
N ALA A 137 10.46 13.14 5.95
CA ALA A 137 11.11 11.97 5.41
C ALA A 137 12.40 11.69 6.21
N PRO A 138 12.78 10.43 6.42
CA PRO A 138 14.09 10.12 6.97
C PRO A 138 15.20 10.51 5.99
N GLU A 139 16.37 10.89 6.51
CA GLU A 139 17.50 11.37 5.69
C GLU A 139 18.05 10.34 4.68
N TRP A 140 17.77 9.05 4.91
CA TRP A 140 18.27 7.96 4.07
C TRP A 140 17.38 7.68 2.84
N TRP A 141 16.20 8.30 2.76
CA TRP A 141 15.24 8.12 1.67
C TRP A 141 15.49 9.12 0.55
#